data_AF-A0A7V8BNJ0-F1
#
_entry.id   AF-A0A7V8BNJ0-F1
#
_cell.length_a   1.000
_cell.length_b   1.000
_cell.length_c   1.000
_cell.angle_alpha   90.00
_cell.angle_beta   90.00
_cell.angle_gamma   90.00
#
_symmetry.space_group_name_H-M   'P 1'
#
loop_
_entity.id
_entity.type
_entity.pdbx_description
1 polymer ?
#
loop_
_entity_poly.entity_id
_entity_poly.type
_entity_poly.pdbx_seq_one_letter_code
_entity_poly.pdbx_strand_id
1 'polypeptide(L)'
;MKKKLFIFSFIMTAFPLILAGTDTLDQGKAVFGTIYVLCGLAYTSFALLAIRKDVNGNKWITLFGSLILLIVAFDYFLQAKKYLPYVYLAASLASLIPLLVKRLKKE
;
A
#
# COMPACT_ATOMS: atom_id res chain seq x y z
N MET A 1 4.66 -0.61 -20.74
CA MET A 1 4.90 0.27 -19.57
C MET A 1 3.91 0.11 -18.41
N LYS A 2 2.59 -0.05 -18.64
CA LYS A 2 1.57 -0.09 -17.55
C LYS A 2 1.79 -1.20 -16.50
N LYS A 3 2.20 -2.41 -16.91
CA LYS A 3 2.44 -3.54 -15.99
C LYS A 3 3.63 -3.30 -15.04
N LYS A 4 4.72 -2.69 -15.52
CA LYS A 4 5.91 -2.39 -14.69
C LYS A 4 5.60 -1.33 -13.62
N LEU A 5 4.87 -0.27 -13.98
CA LEU A 5 4.42 0.76 -13.04
C LEU A 5 3.44 0.21 -11.99
N PHE A 6 2.56 -0.70 -12.38
CA PHE A 6 1.64 -1.36 -11.46
C PHE A 6 2.37 -2.27 -10.46
N ILE A 7 3.30 -3.10 -10.95
CA ILE A 7 4.16 -3.95 -10.11
C ILE A 7 5.01 -3.08 -9.17
N PHE A 8 5.59 -1.99 -9.67
CA PHE A 8 6.38 -1.07 -8.87
C PHE A 8 5.55 -0.43 -7.75
N SER A 9 4.34 0.08 -8.06
CA SER A 9 3.42 0.62 -7.06
C SER A 9 3.05 -0.42 -6.00
N PHE A 10 2.89 -1.69 -6.40
CA PHE A 10 2.62 -2.79 -5.49
C PHE A 10 3.77 -3.06 -4.53
N ILE A 11 4.99 -3.18 -5.04
CA ILE A 11 6.18 -3.43 -4.23
C ILE A 11 6.38 -2.26 -3.26
N MET A 12 6.25 -1.02 -3.74
CA MET A 12 6.33 0.20 -2.93
C MET A 12 5.23 0.33 -1.88
N THR A 13 4.17 -0.48 -1.95
CA THR A 13 3.09 -0.50 -0.96
C THR A 13 3.23 -1.68 0.01
N ALA A 14 3.48 -2.89 -0.51
CA ALA A 14 3.59 -4.10 0.28
C ALA A 14 4.85 -4.13 1.15
N PHE A 15 5.99 -3.69 0.62
CA PHE A 15 7.25 -3.73 1.33
C PHE A 15 7.24 -2.85 2.61
N PRO A 16 6.74 -1.59 2.55
CA PRO A 16 6.63 -0.77 3.75
C PRO A 16 5.60 -1.31 4.76
N LEU A 17 4.56 -2.02 4.33
CA LEU A 17 3.58 -2.66 5.21
C LEU A 17 4.18 -3.82 6.00
N ILE A 18 4.99 -4.65 5.35
CA ILE A 18 5.67 -5.77 5.99
C ILE A 18 6.70 -5.24 7.00
N LEU A 19 7.50 -4.23 6.61
CA LEU A 19 8.46 -3.57 7.49
C LEU A 19 7.78 -2.89 8.69
N ALA A 20 6.63 -2.25 8.47
CA ALA A 20 5.85 -1.65 9.55
C ALA A 20 5.32 -2.71 10.51
N GLY A 21 4.87 -3.85 10.00
CA GLY A 21 4.42 -4.96 10.83
C GLY A 21 5.51 -5.55 11.70
N THR A 22 6.71 -5.76 11.14
CA THR A 22 7.86 -6.27 11.92
C THR A 22 8.33 -5.29 12.99
N ASP A 23 8.43 -3.99 12.66
CA ASP A 23 8.81 -2.94 13.62
C ASP A 23 7.77 -2.80 14.75
N THR A 24 6.49 -2.97 14.44
CA THR A 24 5.40 -2.92 15.43
C THR A 24 5.37 -4.16 16.34
N LEU A 25 5.76 -5.34 15.80
CA LEU A 25 5.96 -6.56 16.57
C LEU A 25 7.11 -6.39 17.58
N ASP A 26 8.24 -5.81 17.15
CA ASP A 26 9.40 -5.55 18.02
C ASP A 26 9.09 -4.54 19.13
N GLN A 27 8.16 -3.60 18.90
CA GLN A 27 7.67 -2.66 19.91
C GLN A 27 6.67 -3.27 20.92
N GLY A 28 6.44 -4.59 20.87
CA GLY A 28 5.52 -5.29 21.77
C GLY A 28 4.03 -5.13 21.42
N LYS A 29 3.71 -4.42 20.32
CA LYS A 29 2.33 -4.22 19.86
C LYS A 29 1.91 -5.37 18.92
N ALA A 30 1.89 -6.58 19.46
CA ALA A 30 1.69 -7.81 18.68
C ALA A 30 0.43 -7.80 17.80
N VAL A 31 -0.68 -7.24 18.28
CA VAL A 31 -1.95 -7.16 17.54
C VAL A 31 -1.80 -6.33 16.27
N PHE A 32 -1.29 -5.10 16.39
CA PHE A 32 -1.11 -4.20 15.24
C PHE A 32 -0.04 -4.69 14.27
N GLY A 33 1.07 -5.21 14.79
CA GLY A 33 2.11 -5.78 13.95
C GLY A 33 1.63 -6.99 13.14
N THR A 34 0.85 -7.88 13.76
CA THR A 34 0.23 -9.01 13.05
C THR A 34 -0.76 -8.53 11.98
N ILE A 35 -1.58 -7.52 12.27
CA ILE A 35 -2.51 -6.93 11.30
C ILE A 35 -1.74 -6.37 10.10
N TYR A 36 -0.64 -5.64 10.32
CA TYR A 36 0.16 -5.07 9.23
C TYR A 36 0.84 -6.13 8.37
N VAL A 37 1.39 -7.18 8.99
CA VAL A 37 1.97 -8.31 8.25
C VAL A 37 0.89 -9.02 7.42
N LEU A 38 -0.28 -9.29 8.00
CA LEU A 38 -1.41 -9.89 7.30
C LEU A 38 -1.91 -9.01 6.16
N CYS A 39 -2.03 -7.69 6.35
CA CYS A 39 -2.38 -6.75 5.31
C CYS A 39 -1.32 -6.71 4.19
N GLY A 40 -0.03 -6.71 4.52
CA GLY A 40 1.06 -6.77 3.54
C GLY A 40 1.03 -8.06 2.71
N LEU A 41 0.81 -9.21 3.36
CA LEU A 41 0.67 -10.52 2.70
C LEU A 41 -0.58 -10.60 1.83
N ALA A 42 -1.73 -10.13 2.34
CA ALA A 42 -2.96 -10.06 1.57
C ALA A 42 -2.80 -9.15 0.35
N TYR A 43 -2.21 -7.97 0.52
CA TYR A 43 -1.96 -7.02 -0.57
C TYR A 43 -1.03 -7.62 -1.64
N THR A 44 0.01 -8.33 -1.22
CA THR A 44 0.93 -9.06 -2.12
C THR A 44 0.23 -10.19 -2.87
N SER A 45 -0.65 -10.93 -2.19
CA SER A 45 -1.44 -12.01 -2.77
C SER A 45 -2.44 -11.48 -3.82
N PHE A 46 -3.11 -10.37 -3.51
CA PHE A 46 -3.97 -9.66 -4.46
C PHE A 46 -3.18 -9.10 -5.64
N ALA A 47 -1.94 -8.63 -5.43
CA ALA A 47 -1.05 -8.19 -6.51
C ALA A 47 -0.75 -9.32 -7.49
N LEU A 48 -0.35 -10.48 -6.98
CA LEU A 48 -0.05 -11.67 -7.78
C LEU A 48 -1.27 -12.14 -8.58
N LEU A 49 -2.45 -12.14 -7.96
CA LEU A 49 -3.72 -12.44 -8.63
C LEU A 49 -4.06 -11.41 -9.71
N ALA A 50 -3.86 -10.12 -9.44
CA ALA A 50 -4.11 -9.04 -10.39
C ALA A 50 -3.18 -9.13 -11.62
N ILE A 51 -1.92 -9.53 -11.42
CA ILE A 51 -0.96 -9.76 -12.52
C ILE A 51 -1.35 -10.98 -13.36
N ARG A 52 -1.75 -12.09 -12.70
CA ARG A 52 -2.11 -13.36 -13.37
C ARG A 52 -3.40 -13.25 -14.17
N LYS A 53 -4.43 -12.58 -13.65
CA LYS A 53 -5.73 -12.41 -14.32
C LYS A 53 -5.80 -11.17 -15.23
N ASP A 54 -4.66 -10.51 -15.47
CA ASP A 54 -4.55 -9.24 -16.20
C ASP A 54 -5.61 -8.21 -15.78
N VAL A 55 -5.89 -8.14 -14.48
CA VAL A 55 -6.93 -7.27 -13.89
C VAL A 55 -6.44 -5.82 -13.81
N ASN A 56 -5.65 -5.41 -14.81
CA ASN A 56 -5.05 -4.11 -15.00
C ASN A 56 -6.13 -3.02 -14.97
N GLY A 57 -6.46 -2.53 -13.77
CA GLY A 57 -7.50 -1.53 -13.60
C GLY A 57 -8.56 -1.75 -12.55
N ASN A 58 -8.47 -2.77 -11.70
CA ASN A 58 -9.47 -2.92 -10.67
C ASN A 58 -9.33 -1.80 -9.64
N LYS A 59 -10.17 -0.78 -9.77
CA LYS A 59 -10.17 0.44 -8.93
C LYS A 59 -10.18 0.12 -7.45
N TRP A 60 -10.85 -0.98 -7.08
CA TRP A 60 -10.96 -1.49 -5.72
C TRP A 60 -9.61 -1.85 -5.10
N ILE A 61 -8.70 -2.47 -5.85
CA ILE A 61 -7.39 -2.88 -5.33
C ILE A 61 -6.50 -1.67 -5.07
N THR A 62 -6.56 -0.68 -5.95
CA THR A 62 -5.84 0.58 -5.80
C THR A 62 -6.39 1.40 -4.62
N LEU A 63 -7.73 1.48 -4.48
CA LEU A 63 -8.38 2.12 -3.34
C LEU A 63 -8.00 1.45 -2.02
N PHE A 64 -8.08 0.13 -1.93
CA PHE A 64 -7.70 -0.61 -0.73
C PHE A 64 -6.23 -0.36 -0.36
N GLY A 65 -5.32 -0.39 -1.33
CA GLY A 65 -3.90 -0.12 -1.09
C GLY A 65 -3.62 1.29 -0.56
N SER A 66 -4.25 2.28 -1.18
CA SER A 66 -4.16 3.69 -0.75
C SER A 66 -4.68 3.86 0.68
N LEU A 67 -5.80 3.21 1.02
CA LEU A 67 -6.42 3.28 2.34
C LEU A 67 -5.54 2.62 3.40
N ILE A 68 -4.93 1.47 3.10
CA ILE A 68 -4.00 0.82 4.02
C ILE A 68 -2.75 1.70 4.24
N LEU A 69 -2.17 2.28 3.17
CA LEU A 69 -1.04 3.21 3.31
C LEU A 69 -1.38 4.43 4.17
N LEU A 70 -2.61 4.93 4.07
CA LEU A 70 -3.07 6.07 4.86
C LEU A 70 -3.24 5.71 6.34
N ILE A 71 -3.75 4.50 6.64
CA ILE A 71 -3.82 3.98 8.01
C ILE A 71 -2.41 3.84 8.60
N VAL A 72 -1.45 3.30 7.84
CA VAL A 72 -0.05 3.17 8.28
C VAL A 72 0.60 4.54 8.51
N ALA A 73 0.34 5.51 7.62
CA ALA A 73 0.83 6.88 7.80
C ALA A 73 0.30 7.51 9.10
N PHE A 74 -0.99 7.31 9.39
CA PHE A 74 -1.63 7.81 10.61
C PHE A 74 -1.08 7.16 11.87
N ASP A 75 -0.88 5.84 11.86
CA ASP A 75 -0.28 5.13 12.99
C ASP A 75 1.16 5.58 13.25
N TYR A 76 1.97 5.76 12.20
CA TYR A 76 3.31 6.32 12.38
C TYR A 76 3.31 7.77 12.90
N PHE A 77 2.28 8.54 12.56
CA PHE A 77 2.10 9.88 13.09
C PHE A 77 1.82 9.83 14.60
N LEU A 78 0.96 8.91 15.04
CA LEU A 78 0.69 8.66 16.46
C LEU A 78 1.91 8.13 17.23
N GLN A 79 2.77 7.35 16.56
CA GLN A 79 4.03 6.85 17.13
C GLN A 79 5.15 7.91 17.15
N ALA A 80 4.87 9.15 16.73
CA ALA A 80 5.83 10.26 16.65
C ALA A 80 7.11 9.92 15.84
N LYS A 81 7.02 8.98 14.89
CA LYS A 81 8.16 8.60 14.06
C LYS A 81 8.48 9.76 13.09
N LYS A 82 9.71 10.25 13.12
CA LYS A 82 10.16 11.30 12.20
C LYS A 82 10.20 10.78 10.76
N TYR A 83 9.70 11.59 9.83
CA TYR A 83 9.72 11.39 8.37
C TYR A 83 8.89 10.24 7.79
N LEU A 84 8.77 9.10 8.48
CA LEU A 84 7.97 7.94 8.03
C LEU A 84 6.52 8.28 7.67
N PRO A 85 5.73 8.99 8.49
CA PRO A 85 4.34 9.31 8.16
C PRO A 85 4.18 9.97 6.78
N TYR A 86 5.09 10.91 6.46
CA TYR A 86 5.07 11.66 5.22
C TYR A 86 5.39 10.79 4.00
N VAL A 87 6.26 9.79 4.15
CA VAL A 87 6.59 8.84 3.07
C VAL A 87 5.37 7.98 2.73
N TYR A 88 4.67 7.46 3.74
CA TYR A 88 3.48 6.64 3.52
C TYR A 88 2.29 7.48 3.02
N LEU A 89 2.18 8.72 3.45
CA LEU A 89 1.18 9.66 2.96
C LEU A 89 1.43 10.00 1.48
N ALA A 90 2.68 10.29 1.11
CA ALA A 90 3.07 10.50 -0.29
C ALA A 90 2.86 9.23 -1.13
N ALA A 91 3.17 8.05 -0.60
CA ALA A 91 2.92 6.77 -1.27
C ALA A 91 1.42 6.51 -1.49
N SER A 92 0.58 6.84 -0.49
CA SER A 92 -0.88 6.73 -0.59
C SER A 92 -1.41 7.63 -1.72
N LEU A 93 -0.97 8.88 -1.79
CA LEU A 93 -1.34 9.80 -2.87
C LEU A 93 -0.84 9.33 -4.24
N ALA A 94 0.41 8.86 -4.31
CA ALA A 94 1.01 8.34 -5.54
C ALA A 94 0.25 7.11 -6.07
N SER A 95 -0.25 6.26 -5.17
CA SER A 95 -1.04 5.08 -5.52
C SER A 95 -2.39 5.42 -6.16
N LEU A 96 -2.92 6.64 -5.96
CA LEU A 96 -4.15 7.14 -6.59
C LEU A 96 -3.93 7.74 -7.99
N ILE A 97 -2.69 8.06 -8.38
CA ILE A 97 -2.37 8.63 -9.70
C ILE A 97 -2.89 7.74 -10.86
N PRO A 98 -2.71 6.41 -10.85
CA PRO A 98 -3.25 5.54 -11.88
C PRO A 98 -4.78 5.62 -12.01
N LEU A 99 -5.49 5.88 -10.92
CA LEU A 99 -6.95 6.06 -10.89
C LEU A 99 -7.38 7.37 -11.56
N LEU A 100 -6.64 8.46 -11.29
CA LEU A 100 -6.87 9.78 -11.88
C LEU A 100 -6.55 9.79 -13.39
N VAL A 101 -5.40 9.24 -13.78
CA VAL A 101 -4.96 9.18 -15.18
C VAL A 101 -5.88 8.30 -16.04
N LYS A 102 -6.46 7.22 -15.47
CA LYS A 102 -7.45 6.40 -16.19
C LYS A 102 -8.78 7.12 -16.41
N ARG A 103 -9.11 8.11 -15.56
CA ARG A 103 -10.32 8.94 -15.69
C ARG A 103 -10.15 9.97 -16.81
N LEU A 104 -8.99 10.62 -16.89
CA LEU A 104 -8.64 11.62 -17.91
C LEU A 104 -8.52 11.07 -19.34
N LYS A 105 -8.27 9.76 -19.50
CA LYS A 105 -8.10 9.12 -20.83
C LYS A 105 -9.39 8.51 -21.38
N LYS A 106 -10.52 8.70 -20.69
CA LYS A 106 -11.84 8.18 -21.07
C LYS A 106 -12.80 9.28 -21.55
N GLU A 107 -12.31 10.52 -21.60
CA GLU A 107 -12.87 11.64 -22.36
C GLU A 107 -12.08 11.77 -23.67
#